data_AF-A0A8T0DB51-F1
#
_entry.id   AF-A0A8T0DB51-F1
#
_cell.length_a   1.000
_cell.length_b   1.000
_cell.length_c   1.000
_cell.angle_alpha   90.00
_cell.angle_beta   90.00
_cell.angle_gamma   90.00
#
_symmetry.space_group_name_H-M   'P 1'
#
loop_
_entity.id
_entity.type
_entity.pdbx_description
1 polymer ?
#
loop_
_entity_poly.entity_id
_entity_poly.type
_entity_poly.pdbx_seq_one_letter_code
_entity_poly.pdbx_strand_id
1 'polypeptide(L)'
;MDSEADWDENLSTGSFGGACTLWDTAEDRLRFAIKKNRRAMNRNRAVSSTSEALRLSKSISKRSRDQSAAVTESDRELSESTGDEGEQSETFLIGELRRTLEHSQKNAESTENIVLEVNSLKHAYNIPIEDLHFLLMKALLDLTRSQAVALTSGDSDEKSCVRTFMVEFNKQLSRFHSVLSSYLSASNADGRLCLQALEDTACYQPLVMSAAPYITHVLYDKELVTEPAIWWWLDKSPMLADEDLSDQTKMLREKLKPFLIWLKEAEEEEEDDDDDSE
;
A
#
# COMPACT_ATOMS: atom_id res chain seq x y z
N MET A 1 16.33 -45.95 49.42
CA MET A 1 17.29 -44.86 49.13
C MET A 1 17.05 -44.47 47.68
N ASP A 2 15.81 -44.05 47.40
CA ASP A 2 15.35 -42.64 47.37
C ASP A 2 15.69 -42.09 45.96
N SER A 3 14.76 -41.68 45.08
CA SER A 3 13.45 -41.05 45.30
C SER A 3 12.59 -41.15 44.03
N GLU A 4 11.29 -41.41 44.21
CA GLU A 4 10.16 -41.07 43.33
C GLU A 4 9.87 -39.56 43.32
N ALA A 5 9.36 -39.03 42.20
CA ALA A 5 8.42 -37.90 42.02
C ALA A 5 8.50 -37.50 40.53
N ASP A 6 7.57 -37.83 39.64
CA ASP A 6 6.12 -37.54 39.59
C ASP A 6 5.78 -36.09 39.93
N TRP A 7 5.62 -35.29 38.87
CA TRP A 7 4.99 -33.97 38.87
C TRP A 7 4.38 -33.71 37.49
N ASP A 8 3.25 -34.37 37.25
CA ASP A 8 2.19 -33.77 36.44
C ASP A 8 1.29 -32.91 37.35
N GLU A 9 0.61 -31.93 36.74
CA GLU A 9 -0.35 -30.97 37.33
C GLU A 9 0.19 -29.77 38.14
N ASN A 10 0.27 -28.61 37.47
CA ASN A 10 -0.33 -27.40 38.04
C ASN A 10 -0.89 -26.46 36.94
N LEU A 11 -2.13 -26.76 36.54
CA LEU A 11 -3.05 -25.80 35.96
C LEU A 11 -3.55 -24.85 37.07
N SER A 12 -2.99 -23.65 37.17
CA SER A 12 -3.79 -22.49 37.60
C SER A 12 -3.12 -21.14 37.37
N THR A 13 -3.80 -20.35 36.54
CA THR A 13 -4.05 -18.91 36.72
C THR A 13 -2.82 -18.02 36.93
N GLY A 14 -2.21 -17.63 35.82
CA GLY A 14 -1.37 -16.43 35.73
C GLY A 14 -1.98 -15.46 34.71
N SER A 15 -2.92 -14.63 35.16
CA SER A 15 -3.29 -13.40 34.45
C SER A 15 -2.10 -12.44 34.55
N PHE A 16 -1.30 -12.34 33.49
CA PHE A 16 -0.25 -11.34 33.37
C PHE A 16 -0.22 -10.78 31.95
N GLY A 17 -0.59 -9.50 31.87
CA GLY A 17 -0.03 -8.51 30.96
C GLY A 17 -0.29 -8.72 29.47
N GLY A 18 -1.20 -7.92 28.92
CA GLY A 18 -1.33 -7.75 27.47
C GLY A 18 0.03 -7.40 26.86
N ALA A 19 0.62 -8.38 26.18
CA ALA A 19 1.72 -8.17 25.27
C ALA A 19 1.13 -7.50 24.03
N CYS A 20 1.14 -6.17 24.01
CA CYS A 20 1.02 -5.39 22.79
C CYS A 20 2.17 -5.84 21.89
N THR A 21 1.84 -6.58 20.84
CA THR A 21 2.85 -7.11 19.92
C THR A 21 3.25 -5.99 18.98
N LEU A 22 4.48 -6.01 18.47
CA LEU A 22 4.98 -5.02 17.49
C LEU A 22 4.02 -4.81 16.29
N TRP A 23 3.19 -5.82 16.00
CA TRP A 23 2.11 -5.83 15.01
C TRP A 23 0.96 -4.86 15.31
N ASP A 24 0.64 -4.61 16.58
CA ASP A 24 -0.36 -3.62 16.97
C ASP A 24 0.11 -2.20 16.60
N THR A 25 1.43 -1.96 16.59
CA THR A 25 1.99 -0.64 16.27
C THR A 25 2.07 -0.38 14.76
N ALA A 26 2.32 -1.40 13.93
CA ALA A 26 2.28 -1.27 12.47
C ALA A 26 0.84 -1.12 11.95
N GLU A 27 -0.09 -1.86 12.55
CA GLU A 27 -1.53 -1.69 12.31
C GLU A 27 -2.01 -0.31 12.74
N ASP A 28 -1.58 0.20 13.90
CA ASP A 28 -1.88 1.56 14.35
C ASP A 28 -1.25 2.64 13.46
N ARG A 29 -0.04 2.43 12.93
CA ARG A 29 0.61 3.35 11.98
C ARG A 29 -0.12 3.39 10.65
N LEU A 30 -0.53 2.24 10.11
CA LEU A 30 -1.36 2.17 8.91
C LEU A 30 -2.74 2.79 9.15
N ARG A 31 -3.42 2.45 10.25
CA ARG A 31 -4.70 3.07 10.62
C ARG A 31 -4.57 4.57 10.84
N PHE A 32 -3.47 5.05 11.41
CA PHE A 32 -3.20 6.47 11.62
C PHE A 32 -2.89 7.19 10.29
N ALA A 33 -2.07 6.58 9.42
CA ALA A 33 -1.79 7.09 8.08
C ALA A 33 -3.07 7.15 7.22
N ILE A 34 -3.89 6.09 7.24
CA ILE A 34 -5.19 6.01 6.56
C ILE A 34 -6.14 7.08 7.09
N LYS A 35 -6.25 7.25 8.42
CA LYS A 35 -7.08 8.30 9.05
C LYS A 35 -6.58 9.71 8.73
N LYS A 36 -5.27 9.93 8.66
CA LYS A 36 -4.64 11.19 8.26
C LYS A 36 -4.94 11.50 6.79
N ASN A 37 -4.87 10.51 5.91
CA ASN A 37 -5.18 10.65 4.48
C ASN A 37 -6.68 10.93 4.24
N ARG A 38 -7.58 10.27 4.98
CA ARG A 38 -9.04 10.55 4.98
C ARG A 38 -9.36 11.97 5.43
N ARG A 39 -8.69 12.48 6.48
CA ARG A 39 -8.86 13.87 6.95
C ARG A 39 -8.40 14.89 5.91
N ALA A 40 -7.30 14.60 5.20
CA ALA A 40 -6.81 15.46 4.13
C ALA A 40 -7.77 15.50 2.93
N MET A 41 -8.31 14.35 2.50
CA MET A 41 -9.28 14.28 1.40
C MET A 41 -10.62 14.93 1.75
N ASN A 42 -11.17 14.68 2.94
CA ASN A 42 -12.41 15.33 3.37
C ASN A 42 -12.25 16.85 3.54
N ARG A 43 -11.08 17.33 3.95
CA ARG A 43 -10.78 18.76 4.00
C ARG A 43 -10.74 19.38 2.60
N ASN A 44 -10.12 18.72 1.63
CA ASN A 44 -10.11 19.21 0.25
C ASN A 44 -11.52 19.22 -0.36
N ARG A 45 -12.36 18.23 -0.04
CA ARG A 45 -13.77 18.18 -0.50
C ARG A 45 -14.62 19.30 0.10
N ALA A 46 -14.42 19.63 1.38
CA ALA A 46 -15.11 20.73 2.05
C ALA A 46 -14.69 22.11 1.49
N VAL A 47 -13.42 22.30 1.16
CA VAL A 47 -12.90 23.55 0.57
C VAL A 47 -13.40 23.76 -0.87
N SER A 48 -13.59 22.69 -1.65
CA SER A 48 -14.22 22.76 -2.98
C SER A 48 -15.72 23.09 -2.90
N SER A 49 -16.44 22.60 -1.89
CA SER A 49 -17.88 22.88 -1.72
C SER A 49 -18.16 24.33 -1.31
N THR A 50 -17.32 24.94 -0.47
CA THR A 50 -17.49 26.34 -0.03
C THR A 50 -17.13 27.35 -1.10
N SER A 51 -16.25 26.99 -2.04
CA SER A 51 -15.83 27.87 -3.14
C SER A 51 -16.84 27.93 -4.30
N GLU A 52 -17.74 26.95 -4.43
CA GLU A 52 -18.92 27.03 -5.33
C GLU A 52 -20.08 27.82 -4.71
N ALA A 53 -20.33 27.69 -3.40
CA ALA A 53 -21.41 28.40 -2.72
C ALA A 53 -21.22 29.93 -2.69
N LEU A 54 -19.96 30.41 -2.74
CA LEU A 54 -19.63 31.84 -2.76
C LEU A 54 -19.76 32.50 -4.14
N ARG A 55 -19.86 31.72 -5.23
CA ARG A 55 -20.08 32.26 -6.58
C ARG A 55 -21.56 32.47 -6.91
N LEU A 56 -22.47 31.77 -6.24
CA LEU A 56 -23.91 31.84 -6.51
C LEU A 56 -24.66 32.95 -5.76
N SER A 57 -24.03 33.59 -4.76
CA SER A 57 -24.70 34.60 -3.92
C SER A 57 -24.44 36.06 -4.33
N LYS A 58 -23.67 36.32 -5.40
CA LYS A 58 -23.26 37.68 -5.80
C LYS A 58 -24.06 38.30 -6.94
N SER A 59 -25.30 37.84 -7.15
CA SER A 59 -26.24 38.43 -8.10
C SER A 59 -27.62 38.61 -7.49
N ILE A 60 -27.75 39.43 -6.44
CA ILE A 60 -28.99 40.18 -6.14
C ILE A 60 -28.65 41.32 -5.16
N SER A 61 -29.21 42.48 -5.46
CA SER A 61 -29.40 43.66 -4.61
C SER A 61 -28.44 44.87 -4.80
N LYS A 62 -28.98 45.85 -5.55
CA LYS A 62 -28.59 47.26 -5.55
C LYS A 62 -29.34 48.01 -4.42
N ARG A 63 -28.60 48.90 -3.73
CA ARG A 63 -28.90 50.34 -3.44
C ARG A 63 -29.00 50.77 -1.95
N SER A 64 -28.12 51.73 -1.62
CA SER A 64 -28.25 52.90 -0.70
C SER A 64 -28.08 52.74 0.82
N ARG A 65 -26.96 53.24 1.39
CA ARG A 65 -26.80 54.55 2.07
C ARG A 65 -25.60 54.57 3.05
N ASP A 66 -24.75 55.58 2.85
CA ASP A 66 -23.71 56.26 3.64
C ASP A 66 -23.34 55.91 5.11
N GLN A 67 -22.02 56.06 5.33
CA GLN A 67 -21.27 56.63 6.48
C GLN A 67 -20.67 55.73 7.60
N SER A 68 -19.32 55.66 7.51
CA SER A 68 -18.30 55.98 8.53
C SER A 68 -17.77 54.92 9.52
N ALA A 69 -16.46 54.70 9.38
CA ALA A 69 -15.42 54.54 10.40
C ALA A 69 -15.59 53.51 11.55
N ALA A 70 -14.79 52.45 11.51
CA ALA A 70 -13.63 52.28 12.38
C ALA A 70 -12.93 50.95 12.07
N VAL A 71 -11.60 51.01 12.12
CA VAL A 71 -10.63 49.98 11.76
C VAL A 71 -10.65 48.78 12.70
N THR A 72 -10.48 47.62 12.09
CA THR A 72 -10.58 46.27 12.63
C THR A 72 -9.40 45.94 13.55
N GLU A 73 -9.67 45.69 14.83
CA GLU A 73 -8.75 45.00 15.72
C GLU A 73 -8.74 43.52 15.30
N SER A 74 -7.64 43.11 14.66
CA SER A 74 -7.46 41.73 14.20
C SER A 74 -7.15 40.84 15.40
N ASP A 75 -8.15 40.08 15.84
CA ASP A 75 -7.96 38.84 16.58
C ASP A 75 -7.11 37.90 15.72
N ARG A 76 -5.80 37.92 15.95
CA ARG A 76 -4.91 36.85 15.52
C ARG A 76 -5.17 35.67 16.43
N GLU A 77 -6.17 34.88 16.08
CA GLU A 77 -6.19 33.47 16.50
C GLU A 77 -4.87 32.86 15.99
N LEU A 78 -3.93 32.70 16.91
CA LEU A 78 -2.79 31.82 16.73
C LEU A 78 -3.37 30.43 16.46
N SER A 79 -3.51 30.10 15.18
CA SER A 79 -3.53 28.71 14.73
C SER A 79 -2.27 28.07 15.29
N GLU A 80 -2.43 27.38 16.41
CA GLU A 80 -1.48 26.44 16.97
C GLU A 80 -1.35 25.30 15.97
N SER A 81 -0.59 25.58 14.91
CA SER A 81 -0.01 24.60 14.02
C SER A 81 0.94 23.80 14.89
N THR A 82 0.42 22.76 15.52
CA THR A 82 1.21 21.61 15.95
C THR A 82 1.81 21.03 14.67
N GLY A 83 2.96 21.58 14.30
CA GLY A 83 3.81 21.05 13.27
C GLY A 83 4.18 19.63 13.68
N ASP A 84 3.58 18.68 12.99
CA ASP A 84 4.02 17.30 12.91
C ASP A 84 5.36 17.30 12.13
N GLU A 85 6.42 17.83 12.77
CA GLU A 85 7.71 18.19 12.17
C GLU A 85 8.65 16.99 11.90
N GLY A 86 8.13 15.77 11.78
CA GLY A 86 8.97 14.57 11.66
C GLY A 86 8.70 13.66 10.46
N GLU A 87 7.44 13.48 10.09
CA GLU A 87 7.06 12.38 9.20
C GLU A 87 6.72 12.89 7.79
N GLN A 88 7.60 12.59 6.83
CA GLN A 88 7.32 12.80 5.42
C GLN A 88 6.09 11.99 5.01
N SER A 89 5.19 12.59 4.21
CA SER A 89 4.00 11.88 3.76
C SER A 89 4.36 10.66 2.91
N GLU A 90 3.58 9.59 3.04
CA GLU A 90 3.72 8.37 2.25
C GLU A 90 3.81 8.65 0.73
N THR A 91 2.94 9.52 0.22
CA THR A 91 2.94 9.95 -1.19
C THR A 91 4.26 10.58 -1.63
N PHE A 92 4.91 11.32 -0.74
CA PHE A 92 6.22 11.92 -1.01
C PHE A 92 7.30 10.84 -1.11
N LEU A 93 7.32 9.89 -0.17
CA LEU A 93 8.28 8.78 -0.14
C LEU A 93 8.14 7.86 -1.36
N ILE A 94 6.90 7.51 -1.72
CA ILE A 94 6.58 6.76 -2.95
C ILE A 94 7.11 7.54 -4.17
N GLY A 95 6.88 8.86 -4.22
CA GLY A 95 7.35 9.71 -5.29
C GLY A 95 8.88 9.74 -5.42
N GLU A 96 9.61 9.74 -4.31
CA GLU A 96 11.07 9.75 -4.31
C GLU A 96 11.65 8.39 -4.73
N LEU A 97 11.13 7.29 -4.16
CA LEU A 97 11.51 5.93 -4.58
C LEU A 97 11.21 5.71 -6.07
N ARG A 98 10.05 6.18 -6.56
CA ARG A 98 9.71 6.11 -7.98
C ARG A 98 10.71 6.86 -8.85
N ARG A 99 11.15 8.06 -8.44
CA ARG A 99 12.15 8.84 -9.19
C ARG A 99 13.50 8.14 -9.22
N THR A 100 13.93 7.52 -8.12
CA THR A 100 15.14 6.68 -8.06
C THR A 100 15.05 5.50 -9.04
N LEU A 101 13.93 4.78 -9.05
CA LEU A 101 13.72 3.70 -10.02
C LEU A 101 13.66 4.23 -11.48
N GLU A 102 13.05 5.39 -11.72
CA GLU A 102 13.01 6.02 -13.04
C GLU A 102 14.41 6.49 -13.50
N HIS A 103 15.22 7.03 -12.58
CA HIS A 103 16.58 7.48 -12.85
C HIS A 103 17.50 6.31 -13.22
N SER A 104 17.49 5.25 -12.41
CA SER A 104 18.26 4.04 -12.66
C SER A 104 17.93 3.37 -13.99
N GLN A 105 16.69 3.50 -14.47
CA GLN A 105 16.31 3.04 -15.82
C GLN A 105 16.96 3.83 -16.93
N LYS A 106 17.02 5.15 -16.79
CA LYS A 106 17.58 6.05 -17.80
C LYS A 106 19.09 5.90 -17.90
N ASN A 107 19.75 5.63 -16.77
CA ASN A 107 21.20 5.50 -16.70
C ASN A 107 21.73 4.07 -16.84
N ALA A 108 20.84 3.06 -16.84
CA ALA A 108 21.21 1.64 -16.84
C ALA A 108 22.17 1.27 -15.68
N GLU A 109 21.81 1.71 -14.48
CA GLU A 109 22.58 1.43 -13.27
C GLU A 109 22.55 -0.06 -12.89
N SER A 110 23.62 -0.52 -12.23
CA SER A 110 23.70 -1.88 -11.70
C SER A 110 22.74 -2.05 -10.51
N THR A 111 22.30 -3.29 -10.27
CA THR A 111 21.46 -3.65 -9.11
C THR A 111 22.04 -3.14 -7.78
N GLU A 112 23.35 -3.25 -7.60
CA GLU A 112 24.03 -2.79 -6.37
C GLU A 112 23.89 -1.28 -6.16
N ASN A 113 24.03 -0.49 -7.22
CA ASN A 113 23.86 0.96 -7.14
C ASN A 113 22.43 1.34 -6.76
N ILE A 114 21.44 0.66 -7.36
CA ILE A 114 20.02 0.91 -7.06
C ILE A 114 19.73 0.60 -5.59
N VAL A 115 20.24 -0.53 -5.07
CA VAL A 115 20.11 -0.91 -3.65
C VAL A 115 20.77 0.13 -2.74
N LEU A 116 21.94 0.68 -3.12
CA LEU A 116 22.60 1.74 -2.34
C LEU A 116 21.79 3.04 -2.33
N GLU A 117 21.18 3.43 -3.45
CA GLU A 117 20.32 4.61 -3.51
C GLU A 117 19.05 4.44 -2.68
N VAL A 118 18.38 3.28 -2.80
CA VAL A 118 17.20 2.96 -2.00
C VAL A 118 17.53 2.94 -0.50
N ASN A 119 18.67 2.35 -0.11
CA ASN A 119 19.12 2.37 1.29
C ASN A 119 19.47 3.79 1.75
N SER A 120 20.07 4.60 0.90
CA SER A 120 20.35 6.01 1.21
C SER A 120 19.06 6.77 1.49
N LEU A 121 17.99 6.56 0.71
CA LEU A 121 16.67 7.14 0.95
C LEU A 121 16.04 6.63 2.25
N LYS A 122 16.11 5.31 2.49
CA LYS A 122 15.65 4.69 3.75
C LYS A 122 16.29 5.37 4.95
N HIS A 123 17.60 5.61 4.92
CA HIS A 123 18.31 6.26 6.03
C HIS A 123 18.07 7.77 6.09
N ALA A 124 17.99 8.46 4.96
CA ALA A 124 17.75 9.90 4.89
C ALA A 124 16.39 10.29 5.48
N TYR A 125 15.37 9.46 5.27
CA TYR A 125 14.01 9.70 5.76
C TYR A 125 13.62 8.82 6.95
N ASN A 126 14.57 8.09 7.52
CA ASN A 126 14.37 7.18 8.66
C ASN A 126 13.19 6.20 8.46
N ILE A 127 13.13 5.59 7.29
CA ILE A 127 12.08 4.64 6.92
C ILE A 127 12.40 3.27 7.58
N PRO A 128 11.46 2.68 8.34
CA PRO A 128 11.56 1.29 8.80
C PRO A 128 11.72 0.32 7.62
N ILE A 129 12.35 -0.83 7.85
CA ILE A 129 12.58 -1.78 6.77
C ILE A 129 11.26 -2.38 6.26
N GLU A 130 10.30 -2.65 7.16
CA GLU A 130 8.99 -3.17 6.77
C GLU A 130 8.21 -2.14 5.93
N ASP A 131 8.25 -0.86 6.33
CA ASP A 131 7.63 0.22 5.56
C ASP A 131 8.31 0.39 4.19
N LEU A 132 9.62 0.19 4.10
CA LEU A 132 10.33 0.23 2.81
C LEU A 132 9.79 -0.84 1.84
N HIS A 133 9.53 -2.06 2.30
CA HIS A 133 9.01 -3.14 1.45
C HIS A 133 7.66 -2.76 0.82
N PHE A 134 6.75 -2.24 1.66
CA PHE A 134 5.45 -1.73 1.23
C PHE A 134 5.60 -0.55 0.24
N LEU A 135 6.40 0.46 0.60
CA LEU A 135 6.61 1.67 -0.21
C LEU A 135 7.28 1.37 -1.56
N LEU A 136 8.24 0.45 -1.59
CA LEU A 136 8.97 0.07 -2.79
C LEU A 136 8.04 -0.62 -3.81
N MET A 137 7.17 -1.51 -3.35
CA MET A 137 6.17 -2.14 -4.22
C MET A 137 5.17 -1.10 -4.78
N LYS A 138 4.71 -0.15 -3.96
CA LYS A 138 3.84 0.94 -4.43
C LYS A 138 4.55 1.85 -5.45
N ALA A 139 5.82 2.16 -5.22
CA ALA A 139 6.63 2.93 -6.15
C ALA A 139 6.80 2.22 -7.50
N LEU A 140 6.98 0.90 -7.50
CA LEU A 140 7.04 0.09 -8.72
C LEU A 140 5.71 0.10 -9.49
N LEU A 141 4.59 -0.05 -8.79
CA LEU A 141 3.25 0.05 -9.39
C LEU A 141 2.98 1.43 -9.97
N ASP A 142 3.37 2.50 -9.25
CA ASP A 142 3.21 3.88 -9.73
C ASP A 142 4.13 4.20 -10.92
N LEU A 143 5.36 3.67 -10.93
CA LEU A 143 6.27 3.75 -12.06
C LEU A 143 5.67 3.09 -13.30
N THR A 144 5.20 1.87 -13.15
CA THR A 144 4.58 1.08 -14.22
C THR A 144 3.36 1.81 -14.79
N ARG A 145 2.48 2.29 -13.91
CA ARG A 145 1.30 3.07 -14.31
C ARG A 145 1.69 4.32 -15.08
N SER A 146 2.66 5.08 -14.59
CA SER A 146 3.12 6.30 -15.25
C SER A 146 3.62 6.02 -16.67
N GLN A 147 4.33 4.91 -16.86
CA GLN A 147 4.82 4.50 -18.19
C GLN A 147 3.70 3.96 -19.08
N ALA A 148 2.81 3.13 -18.55
CA ALA A 148 1.68 2.58 -19.29
C ALA A 148 0.73 3.70 -19.79
N VAL A 149 0.49 4.71 -18.95
CA VAL A 149 -0.33 5.88 -19.33
C VAL A 149 0.35 6.68 -20.45
N ALA A 150 1.68 6.88 -20.40
CA ALA A 150 2.40 7.57 -21.47
C ALA A 150 2.29 6.83 -22.83
N LEU A 151 2.30 5.50 -22.82
CA LEU A 151 2.14 4.66 -24.01
C LEU A 151 0.72 4.63 -24.57
N THR A 152 -0.29 4.86 -23.72
CA THR A 152 -1.72 4.72 -24.06
C THR A 152 -2.37 6.07 -24.42
N SER A 153 -1.56 7.08 -24.78
CA SER A 153 -1.98 8.44 -25.15
C SER A 153 -2.95 8.47 -26.35
N GLY A 154 -4.24 8.19 -26.12
CA GLY A 154 -5.31 8.14 -27.12
C GLY A 154 -6.57 7.49 -26.54
N ASP A 155 -7.71 7.65 -27.22
CA ASP A 155 -9.08 7.16 -26.89
C ASP A 155 -9.15 5.62 -26.86
N SER A 156 -8.43 5.02 -25.92
CA SER A 156 -8.13 3.58 -25.85
C SER A 156 -9.14 2.89 -24.94
N ASP A 157 -9.67 1.75 -25.39
CA ASP A 157 -10.55 0.89 -24.60
C ASP A 157 -9.88 0.47 -23.28
N GLU A 158 -10.68 0.33 -22.22
CA GLU A 158 -10.21 -0.01 -20.86
C GLU A 158 -9.37 -1.30 -20.85
N LYS A 159 -9.78 -2.29 -21.65
CA LYS A 159 -9.05 -3.57 -21.76
C LYS A 159 -7.67 -3.40 -22.38
N SER A 160 -7.52 -2.45 -23.30
CA SER A 160 -6.23 -2.12 -23.91
C SER A 160 -5.29 -1.52 -22.86
N CYS A 161 -5.79 -0.58 -22.05
CA CYS A 161 -5.03 0.02 -20.95
C CYS A 161 -4.52 -1.03 -19.96
N VAL A 162 -5.40 -1.97 -19.57
CA VAL A 162 -5.04 -3.08 -18.67
C VAL A 162 -3.96 -3.96 -19.28
N ARG A 163 -4.08 -4.35 -20.55
CA ARG A 163 -3.06 -5.16 -21.25
C ARG A 163 -1.72 -4.42 -21.30
N THR A 164 -1.71 -3.14 -21.69
CA THR A 164 -0.49 -2.33 -21.73
C THR A 164 0.16 -2.25 -20.36
N PHE A 165 -0.65 -2.05 -19.32
CA PHE A 165 -0.17 -2.07 -17.94
C PHE A 165 0.45 -3.42 -17.55
N MET A 166 -0.20 -4.54 -17.86
CA MET A 166 0.33 -5.89 -17.55
C MET A 166 1.68 -6.14 -18.22
N VAL A 167 1.82 -5.78 -19.50
CA VAL A 167 3.07 -5.94 -20.25
C VAL A 167 4.17 -5.07 -19.65
N GLU A 168 3.86 -3.80 -19.37
CA GLU A 168 4.84 -2.89 -18.76
C GLU A 168 5.19 -3.37 -17.34
N PHE A 169 4.23 -3.84 -16.54
CA PHE A 169 4.49 -4.36 -15.21
C PHE A 169 5.48 -5.51 -15.22
N ASN A 170 5.28 -6.51 -16.08
CA ASN A 170 6.19 -7.64 -16.17
C ASN A 170 7.61 -7.22 -16.61
N LYS A 171 7.71 -6.22 -17.50
CA LYS A 171 9.00 -5.62 -17.90
C LYS A 171 9.68 -4.91 -16.74
N GLN A 172 8.94 -4.11 -15.98
CA GLN A 172 9.43 -3.41 -14.80
C GLN A 172 9.88 -4.38 -13.71
N LEU A 173 9.06 -5.39 -13.43
CA LEU A 173 9.34 -6.43 -12.46
C LEU A 173 10.58 -7.24 -12.85
N SER A 174 10.71 -7.65 -14.12
CA SER A 174 11.88 -8.40 -14.58
C SER A 174 13.17 -7.58 -14.49
N ARG A 175 13.10 -6.26 -14.70
CA ARG A 175 14.26 -5.36 -14.57
C ARG A 175 14.70 -5.20 -13.12
N PHE A 176 13.74 -5.00 -12.22
CA PHE A 176 14.03 -4.76 -10.81
C PHE A 176 13.97 -6.02 -9.95
N HIS A 177 13.81 -7.20 -10.55
CA HIS A 177 13.66 -8.46 -9.81
C HIS A 177 14.78 -8.67 -8.80
N SER A 178 16.04 -8.45 -9.19
CA SER A 178 17.20 -8.59 -8.31
C SER A 178 17.25 -7.54 -7.19
N VAL A 179 16.73 -6.33 -7.44
CA VAL A 179 16.61 -5.29 -6.41
C VAL A 179 15.51 -5.70 -5.43
N LEU A 180 14.35 -6.10 -5.96
CA LEU A 180 13.19 -6.51 -5.17
C LEU A 180 13.48 -7.74 -4.35
N SER A 181 14.19 -8.75 -4.87
CA SER A 181 14.57 -9.95 -4.12
C SER A 181 15.51 -9.61 -2.95
N SER A 182 16.35 -8.59 -3.08
CA SER A 182 17.20 -8.12 -1.98
C SER A 182 16.40 -7.62 -0.76
N TYR A 183 15.11 -7.33 -0.94
CA TYR A 183 14.20 -6.84 0.11
C TYR A 183 13.03 -7.80 0.40
N LEU A 184 12.46 -8.43 -0.62
CA LEU A 184 11.16 -9.12 -0.54
C LEU A 184 11.25 -10.65 -0.51
N SER A 185 12.38 -11.26 -0.85
CA SER A 185 12.44 -12.71 -1.11
C SER A 185 12.83 -13.58 0.10
N ALA A 186 12.82 -13.03 1.33
CA ALA A 186 13.38 -13.72 2.49
C ALA A 186 12.34 -14.28 3.48
N SER A 187 11.11 -13.76 3.50
CA SER A 187 10.12 -14.11 4.53
C SER A 187 8.68 -14.00 4.05
N ASN A 188 7.82 -14.87 4.59
CA ASN A 188 6.37 -14.72 4.48
C ASN A 188 5.90 -13.33 4.94
N ALA A 189 6.61 -12.69 5.88
CA ALA A 189 6.29 -11.33 6.33
C ALA A 189 6.47 -10.29 5.21
N ASP A 190 7.53 -10.40 4.41
CA ASP A 190 7.84 -9.46 3.34
C ASP A 190 6.85 -9.61 2.17
N GLY A 191 6.52 -10.86 1.82
CA GLY A 191 5.49 -11.15 0.83
C GLY A 191 4.12 -10.59 1.22
N ARG A 192 3.76 -10.61 2.51
CA ARG A 192 2.51 -9.99 3.00
C ARG A 192 2.50 -8.48 2.81
N LEU A 193 3.60 -7.79 3.08
CA LEU A 193 3.72 -6.34 2.88
C LEU A 193 3.61 -5.97 1.40
N CYS A 194 4.21 -6.79 0.53
CA CYS A 194 4.08 -6.65 -0.92
C CYS A 194 2.62 -6.79 -1.40
N LEU A 195 1.89 -7.80 -0.89
CA LEU A 195 0.48 -8.02 -1.23
C LEU A 195 -0.43 -6.92 -0.66
N GLN A 196 -0.15 -6.43 0.54
CA GLN A 196 -0.85 -5.27 1.12
C GLN A 196 -0.63 -4.00 0.29
N ALA A 197 0.59 -3.76 -0.22
CA ALA A 197 0.87 -2.65 -1.12
C ALA A 197 0.07 -2.74 -2.42
N LEU A 198 -0.08 -3.95 -2.97
CA LEU A 198 -0.94 -4.21 -4.13
C LEU A 198 -2.42 -3.94 -3.79
N GLU A 199 -2.92 -4.45 -2.67
CA GLU A 199 -4.31 -4.25 -2.23
C GLU A 199 -4.64 -2.77 -2.06
N ASP A 200 -3.78 -2.03 -1.35
CA ASP A 200 -3.96 -0.60 -1.13
C ASP A 200 -4.02 0.15 -2.46
N THR A 201 -3.05 -0.11 -3.33
CA THR A 201 -3.01 0.52 -4.65
C THR A 201 -4.25 0.18 -5.49
N ALA A 202 -4.67 -1.08 -5.49
CA ALA A 202 -5.85 -1.55 -6.20
C ALA A 202 -7.14 -0.89 -5.70
N CYS A 203 -7.30 -0.72 -4.39
CA CYS A 203 -8.49 -0.11 -3.81
C CYS A 203 -8.71 1.34 -4.27
N TYR A 204 -7.65 2.06 -4.61
CA TYR A 204 -7.72 3.44 -5.09
C TYR A 204 -7.56 3.59 -6.61
N GLN A 205 -7.08 2.56 -7.31
CA GLN A 205 -6.71 2.64 -8.72
C GLN A 205 -7.40 1.53 -9.54
N PRO A 206 -8.45 1.86 -10.31
CA PRO A 206 -9.21 0.87 -11.09
C PRO A 206 -8.35 0.07 -12.08
N LEU A 207 -7.32 0.69 -12.67
CA LEU A 207 -6.39 0.01 -13.57
C LEU A 207 -5.64 -1.13 -12.87
N VAL A 208 -5.14 -0.86 -11.65
CA VAL A 208 -4.44 -1.85 -10.84
C VAL A 208 -5.40 -2.91 -10.34
N MET A 209 -6.61 -2.53 -9.90
CA MET A 209 -7.68 -3.46 -9.53
C MET A 209 -8.01 -4.45 -10.65
N SER A 210 -8.14 -3.96 -11.88
CA SER A 210 -8.41 -4.82 -13.04
C SER A 210 -7.23 -5.71 -13.42
N ALA A 211 -6.00 -5.30 -13.11
CA ALA A 211 -4.79 -6.09 -13.36
C ALA A 211 -4.37 -6.99 -12.18
N ALA A 212 -4.97 -6.84 -11.00
CA ALA A 212 -4.50 -7.47 -9.76
C ALA A 212 -4.35 -9.00 -9.82
N PRO A 213 -5.23 -9.78 -10.48
CA PRO A 213 -5.03 -11.22 -10.61
C PRO A 213 -3.73 -11.57 -11.35
N TYR A 214 -3.45 -10.85 -12.44
CA TYR A 214 -2.21 -11.01 -13.19
C TYR A 214 -0.99 -10.60 -12.35
N ILE A 215 -1.07 -9.45 -11.67
CA ILE A 215 0.03 -8.98 -10.82
C ILE A 215 0.37 -10.02 -9.75
N THR A 216 -0.66 -10.55 -9.06
CA THR A 216 -0.48 -11.55 -8.00
C THR A 216 0.17 -12.82 -8.54
N HIS A 217 -0.29 -13.32 -9.69
CA HIS A 217 0.30 -14.48 -10.36
C HIS A 217 1.77 -14.25 -10.72
N VAL A 218 2.11 -13.10 -11.32
CA VAL A 218 3.49 -12.83 -11.72
C VAL A 218 4.41 -12.63 -10.50
N LEU A 219 3.90 -12.05 -9.40
CA LEU A 219 4.67 -11.97 -8.15
C LEU A 219 4.97 -13.36 -7.57
N TYR A 220 4.01 -14.29 -7.68
CA TYR A 220 4.17 -15.68 -7.28
C TYR A 220 5.21 -16.39 -8.16
N ASP A 221 5.07 -16.33 -9.49
CA ASP A 221 6.01 -16.93 -10.46
C ASP A 221 7.46 -16.42 -10.31
N LYS A 222 7.63 -15.21 -9.80
CA LYS A 222 8.93 -14.56 -9.59
C LYS A 222 9.50 -14.79 -8.19
N GLU A 223 8.85 -15.64 -7.39
CA GLU A 223 9.25 -15.98 -6.02
C GLU A 223 9.34 -14.74 -5.10
N LEU A 224 8.54 -13.71 -5.39
CA LEU A 224 8.45 -12.50 -4.55
C LEU A 224 7.36 -12.62 -3.49
N VAL A 225 6.39 -13.52 -3.70
CA VAL A 225 5.37 -13.87 -2.72
C VAL A 225 5.22 -15.38 -2.68
N THR A 226 4.96 -15.90 -1.49
CA THR A 226 4.74 -17.32 -1.25
C THR A 226 3.25 -17.59 -1.05
N GLU A 227 2.83 -18.83 -1.28
CA GLU A 227 1.45 -19.24 -1.06
C GLU A 227 0.96 -19.00 0.39
N PRO A 228 1.72 -19.33 1.45
CA PRO A 228 1.33 -18.99 2.82
C PRO A 228 1.13 -17.48 3.06
N ALA A 229 1.88 -16.62 2.35
CA ALA A 229 1.69 -15.18 2.42
C ALA A 229 0.38 -14.75 1.73
N ILE A 230 0.05 -15.36 0.57
CA ILE A 230 -1.20 -15.12 -0.16
C ILE A 230 -2.40 -15.50 0.70
N TRP A 231 -2.43 -16.72 1.26
CA TRP A 231 -3.54 -17.16 2.10
C TRP A 231 -3.72 -16.29 3.34
N TRP A 232 -2.62 -15.93 4.02
CA TRP A 232 -2.69 -15.02 5.16
C TRP A 232 -3.25 -13.65 4.75
N TRP A 233 -2.83 -13.11 3.62
CA TRP A 233 -3.25 -11.79 3.16
C TRP A 233 -4.75 -11.76 2.84
N LEU A 234 -5.29 -12.82 2.24
CA LEU A 234 -6.70 -12.90 1.91
C LEU A 234 -7.62 -12.87 3.13
N ASP A 235 -7.20 -13.50 4.23
CA ASP A 235 -7.96 -13.66 5.48
C ASP A 235 -7.69 -12.54 6.50
N LYS A 236 -6.44 -12.08 6.60
CA LYS A 236 -5.95 -11.26 7.71
C LYS A 236 -5.35 -9.92 7.29
N SER A 237 -5.56 -9.49 6.04
CA SER A 237 -5.13 -8.15 5.63
C SER A 237 -5.75 -7.09 6.55
N PRO A 238 -4.96 -6.13 7.08
CA PRO A 238 -5.48 -5.02 7.88
C PRO A 238 -6.56 -4.20 7.16
N MET A 239 -6.53 -4.18 5.82
CA MET A 239 -7.50 -3.47 4.99
C MET A 239 -8.91 -4.05 5.07
N LEU A 240 -9.07 -5.31 5.51
CA LEU A 240 -10.38 -5.91 5.74
C LEU A 240 -11.14 -5.25 6.89
N ALA A 241 -10.41 -4.66 7.85
CA ALA A 241 -11.01 -3.93 8.97
C ALA A 241 -11.38 -2.48 8.59
N ASP A 242 -11.11 -2.06 7.35
CA ASP A 242 -11.48 -0.75 6.84
C ASP A 242 -12.88 -0.79 6.21
N GLU A 243 -13.88 -0.27 6.93
CA GLU A 243 -15.27 -0.20 6.46
C GLU A 243 -15.43 0.63 5.17
N ASP A 244 -14.60 1.67 4.96
CA ASP A 244 -14.69 2.53 3.77
C ASP A 244 -14.14 1.84 2.51
N LEU A 245 -13.33 0.79 2.69
CA LEU A 245 -12.74 -0.01 1.61
C LEU A 245 -13.37 -1.40 1.49
N SER A 246 -14.45 -1.67 2.23
CA SER A 246 -15.08 -3.01 2.27
C SER A 246 -15.51 -3.50 0.89
N ASP A 247 -16.05 -2.62 0.04
CA ASP A 247 -16.52 -3.02 -1.30
C ASP A 247 -15.35 -3.32 -2.24
N GLN A 248 -14.26 -2.55 -2.13
CA GLN A 248 -13.07 -2.65 -2.96
C GLN A 248 -12.25 -3.88 -2.59
N THR A 249 -12.10 -4.15 -1.30
CA THR A 249 -11.44 -5.35 -0.78
C THR A 249 -12.22 -6.62 -1.13
N LYS A 250 -13.56 -6.59 -1.07
CA LYS A 250 -14.42 -7.69 -1.58
C LYS A 250 -14.25 -7.87 -3.09
N MET A 251 -14.33 -6.78 -3.86
CA MET A 251 -14.17 -6.82 -5.32
C MET A 251 -12.81 -7.40 -5.73
N LEU A 252 -11.73 -7.05 -5.02
CA LEU A 252 -10.41 -7.60 -5.27
C LEU A 252 -10.39 -9.12 -5.08
N ARG A 253 -10.96 -9.61 -3.97
CA ARG A 253 -11.05 -11.05 -3.67
C ARG A 253 -11.89 -11.80 -4.69
N GLU A 254 -13.00 -11.20 -5.14
CA GLU A 254 -13.81 -11.75 -6.23
C GLU A 254 -13.02 -11.88 -7.53
N LYS A 255 -12.24 -10.86 -7.89
CA LYS A 255 -11.37 -10.91 -9.09
C LYS A 255 -10.26 -11.94 -8.98
N LEU A 256 -9.78 -12.23 -7.79
CA LEU A 256 -8.71 -13.19 -7.54
C LEU A 256 -9.18 -14.65 -7.54
N LYS A 257 -10.48 -14.92 -7.40
CA LYS A 257 -11.02 -16.30 -7.35
C LYS A 257 -10.44 -17.26 -8.40
N PRO A 258 -10.34 -16.91 -9.69
CA PRO A 258 -9.76 -17.82 -10.68
C PRO A 258 -8.30 -18.18 -10.39
N PHE A 259 -7.51 -17.21 -9.93
CA PHE A 259 -6.12 -17.44 -9.53
C PHE A 259 -6.03 -18.33 -8.28
N LEU A 260 -6.92 -18.14 -7.30
CA LEU A 260 -6.94 -18.93 -6.07
C LEU A 260 -7.38 -20.38 -6.28
N ILE A 261 -8.25 -20.62 -7.26
CA ILE A 261 -8.63 -21.98 -7.66
C ILE A 261 -7.41 -22.67 -8.27
N TRP A 262 -6.75 -22.02 -9.23
CA TRP A 262 -5.52 -22.53 -9.84
C TRP A 262 -4.42 -22.81 -8.80
N LEU A 263 -4.25 -21.91 -7.83
CA LEU A 263 -3.23 -22.07 -6.79
C LEU A 263 -3.47 -23.32 -5.92
N LYS A 264 -4.73 -23.63 -5.60
CA LYS A 264 -5.10 -24.85 -4.85
C LYS A 264 -4.96 -26.12 -5.68
N GLU A 265 -5.39 -26.09 -6.94
CA GLU A 265 -5.30 -27.24 -7.83
C GLU A 265 -3.84 -27.66 -8.04
N ALA A 266 -2.91 -26.70 -8.08
CA ALA A 266 -1.47 -26.97 -8.17
C ALA A 266 -0.91 -27.66 -6.92
N GLU A 267 -1.44 -27.39 -5.72
CA GLU A 267 -1.02 -28.05 -4.47
C GLU A 267 -1.51 -29.52 -4.43
N GLU A 268 -2.76 -29.76 -4.86
CA GLU A 268 -3.37 -31.11 -4.85
C GLU A 268 -2.70 -32.08 -5.86
N GLU A 269 -2.21 -31.59 -6.99
CA GLU A 269 -1.50 -32.44 -7.98
C GLU A 269 -0.08 -32.85 -7.55
N GLU A 270 0.58 -32.10 -6.66
CA GLU A 270 1.93 -32.44 -6.18
C GLU A 270 1.94 -33.47 -5.04
N GLU A 271 0.84 -33.63 -4.28
CA GLU A 271 0.73 -34.60 -3.18
C GLU A 271 0.35 -36.02 -3.65
N ASP A 272 -0.29 -36.18 -4.81
CA ASP A 272 -0.78 -37.47 -5.32
C ASP A 272 0.29 -38.30 -6.07
N ASP A 273 1.49 -37.75 -6.32
CA ASP A 273 2.59 -38.40 -7.06
C ASP A 273 3.61 -39.14 -6.16
N ASP A 274 3.41 -39.16 -4.84
CA ASP A 274 4.33 -39.76 -3.85
C ASP A 274 3.90 -41.14 -3.28
N ASP A 275 2.83 -41.77 -3.79
CA ASP A 275 2.29 -43.05 -3.28
C ASP A 275 2.32 -44.22 -4.29
N ASP A 276 3.31 -44.28 -5.20
CA ASP A 276 3.51 -45.46 -6.06
C ASP A 276 5.00 -45.81 -6.25
N SER A 277 5.61 -46.36 -5.19
CA SER A 277 6.90 -47.07 -5.25
C SER A 277 7.03 -48.09 -4.10
N GLU A 278 6.35 -49.23 -4.25
CA GLU A 278 6.69 -50.49 -3.56
C GLU A 278 7.91 -51.20 -4.16
#